data_AF-A0A538RSJ3-F1
#
_entry.id   AF-A0A538RSJ3-F1
#
_cell.length_a   1.000
_cell.length_b   1.000
_cell.length_c   1.000
_cell.angle_alpha   90.00
_cell.angle_beta   90.00
_cell.angle_gamma   90.00
#
_symmetry.space_group_name_H-M   'P 1'
#
loop_
_entity.id
_entity.type
_entity.pdbx_description
1 polymer ?
#
loop_
_entity_poly.entity_id
_entity_poly.type
_entity_poly.pdbx_seq_one_letter_code
_entity_poly.pdbx_strand_id
1 'polypeptide(L)'
;MSVTVSLALAMRKMTRAKSLVRQLVACETIGSATVICTDKTGTLTQNQMQVVGVAYDGEMAERDTAAWQLLCTRLLQDRDAQLGDWKPLDWIALNAAVNAAAHLENKDGRLVPVGNSTEGALLQWLHEAGLEYQELRLRFRPLYQVHFTSERKRMTSVIRQGDRRAVLMKGAPEWLLERCAH
;
A
#
# COMPACT_ATOMS: atom_id res chain seq x y z
N MET A 1 26.38 -43.92 -12.72
CA MET A 1 25.93 -43.81 -11.32
C MET A 1 26.53 -42.62 -10.57
N SER A 2 27.81 -42.25 -10.75
CA SER A 2 28.42 -41.09 -10.06
C SER A 2 27.69 -39.74 -10.31
N VAL A 3 27.42 -39.40 -11.59
CA VAL A 3 26.73 -38.15 -11.96
C VAL A 3 25.34 -38.04 -11.31
N THR A 4 24.57 -39.12 -11.32
CA THR A 4 23.23 -39.16 -10.71
C THR A 4 23.26 -38.94 -9.21
N VAL A 5 24.25 -39.52 -8.50
CA VAL A 5 24.43 -39.31 -7.05
C VAL A 5 24.81 -37.85 -6.77
N SER A 6 25.72 -37.26 -7.55
CA SER A 6 26.10 -35.85 -7.42
C SER A 6 24.92 -34.90 -7.65
N LEU A 7 24.13 -35.12 -8.71
CA LEU A 7 22.92 -34.32 -8.98
C LEU A 7 21.85 -34.50 -7.88
N ALA A 8 21.68 -35.71 -7.35
CA ALA A 8 20.74 -35.96 -6.26
C ALA A 8 21.16 -35.25 -4.96
N LEU A 9 22.46 -35.18 -4.66
CA LEU A 9 22.97 -34.40 -3.54
C LEU A 9 22.76 -32.90 -3.74
N ALA A 10 23.01 -32.38 -4.96
CA ALA A 10 22.74 -30.98 -5.31
C ALA A 10 21.25 -30.63 -5.19
N MET A 11 20.37 -31.50 -5.70
CA MET A 11 18.91 -31.38 -5.57
C MET A 11 18.48 -31.32 -4.09
N ARG A 12 19.02 -32.18 -3.22
CA ARG A 12 18.76 -32.15 -1.77
C ARG A 12 19.21 -30.83 -1.14
N LYS A 13 20.38 -30.29 -1.54
CA LYS A 13 20.89 -29.00 -1.06
C LYS A 13 19.97 -27.85 -1.48
N MET A 14 19.53 -27.81 -2.74
CA MET A 14 18.60 -26.78 -3.23
C MET A 14 17.23 -26.86 -2.55
N THR A 15 16.70 -28.08 -2.35
CA THR A 15 15.44 -28.27 -1.64
C THR A 15 15.51 -27.77 -0.19
N ARG A 16 16.64 -28.01 0.50
CA ARG A 16 16.90 -27.44 1.85
C ARG A 16 16.96 -25.91 1.83
N ALA A 17 17.38 -25.31 0.73
CA ALA A 17 17.36 -23.86 0.51
C ALA A 17 15.99 -23.33 0.00
N LYS A 18 14.91 -24.12 0.15
CA LYS A 18 13.54 -23.80 -0.30
C LYS A 18 13.39 -23.65 -1.82
N SER A 19 14.31 -24.20 -2.62
CA SER A 19 14.19 -24.32 -4.07
C SER A 19 13.82 -25.75 -4.45
N LEU A 20 12.54 -25.99 -4.72
CA LEU A 20 12.05 -27.31 -5.11
C LEU A 20 12.46 -27.59 -6.57
N VAL A 21 13.40 -28.51 -6.74
CA VAL A 21 13.81 -28.99 -8.07
C VAL A 21 13.05 -30.27 -8.39
N ARG A 22 12.40 -30.34 -9.55
CA ARG A 22 11.59 -31.49 -9.98
C ARG A 22 12.32 -32.45 -10.91
N GLN A 23 13.39 -31.98 -11.57
CA GLN A 23 14.20 -32.76 -12.51
C GLN A 23 15.68 -32.63 -12.15
N LEU A 24 16.40 -33.75 -12.05
CA LEU A 24 17.81 -33.75 -11.64
C LEU A 24 18.70 -32.86 -12.54
N VAL A 25 18.47 -32.89 -13.85
CA VAL A 25 19.22 -32.11 -14.85
C VAL A 25 19.10 -30.60 -14.63
N ALA A 26 17.98 -30.12 -14.08
CA ALA A 26 17.80 -28.68 -13.83
C ALA A 26 18.84 -28.10 -12.86
N CYS A 27 19.44 -28.94 -12.01
CA CYS A 27 20.51 -28.53 -11.11
C CYS A 27 21.77 -28.09 -11.87
N GLU A 28 22.05 -28.73 -12.99
CA GLU A 28 23.17 -28.39 -13.87
C GLU A 28 22.81 -27.20 -14.76
N THR A 29 21.60 -27.20 -15.35
CA THR A 29 21.13 -26.16 -16.26
C THR A 29 21.16 -24.76 -15.65
N ILE A 30 20.76 -24.60 -14.39
CA ILE A 30 20.80 -23.28 -13.73
C ILE A 30 22.24 -22.80 -13.47
N GLY A 31 23.18 -23.72 -13.26
CA GLY A 31 24.60 -23.40 -13.04
C GLY A 31 25.33 -23.00 -14.32
N SER A 32 24.85 -23.46 -15.48
CA SER A 32 25.38 -23.09 -16.80
C SER A 32 24.60 -21.97 -17.49
N ALA A 33 23.57 -21.41 -16.84
CA ALA A 33 22.74 -20.38 -17.44
C ALA A 33 23.53 -19.07 -17.64
N THR A 34 23.54 -18.56 -18.87
CA THR A 34 24.17 -17.27 -19.21
C THR A 34 23.15 -16.15 -19.39
N VAL A 35 21.86 -16.48 -19.52
CA VAL A 35 20.75 -15.55 -19.68
C VAL A 35 19.61 -15.96 -18.75
N ILE A 36 19.04 -14.99 -18.02
CA ILE A 36 17.87 -15.18 -17.16
C ILE A 36 16.72 -14.35 -17.74
N CYS A 37 15.66 -15.01 -18.18
CA CYS A 37 14.40 -14.37 -18.54
C CYS A 37 13.46 -14.46 -17.34
N THR A 38 13.09 -13.31 -16.77
CA THR A 38 12.19 -13.24 -15.62
C THR A 38 10.92 -12.47 -15.99
N ASP A 39 9.79 -12.93 -15.46
CA ASP A 39 8.60 -12.08 -15.43
C ASP A 39 8.77 -11.00 -14.35
N LYS A 40 8.03 -9.88 -14.48
CA LYS A 40 8.00 -8.81 -13.50
C LYS A 40 7.05 -9.12 -12.36
N THR A 41 5.77 -9.34 -12.68
CA THR A 41 4.70 -9.34 -11.68
C THR A 41 4.64 -10.69 -10.97
N GLY A 42 4.81 -10.69 -9.64
CA GLY A 42 4.80 -11.93 -8.85
C GLY A 42 6.11 -12.71 -8.90
N THR A 43 7.13 -12.24 -9.64
CA THR A 43 8.49 -12.79 -9.64
C THR A 43 9.50 -11.75 -9.15
N LEU A 44 9.66 -10.63 -9.87
CA LEU A 44 10.49 -9.52 -9.39
C LEU A 44 9.74 -8.65 -8.36
N THR A 45 8.44 -8.47 -8.54
CA THR A 45 7.59 -7.69 -7.62
C THR A 45 6.70 -8.61 -6.80
N GLN A 46 6.28 -8.13 -5.63
CA GLN A 46 5.42 -8.88 -4.71
C GLN A 46 3.97 -9.04 -5.19
N ASN A 47 3.63 -8.54 -6.39
CA ASN A 47 2.25 -8.43 -6.88
C ASN A 47 1.29 -7.78 -5.86
N GLN A 48 1.80 -6.78 -5.14
CA GLN A 48 1.06 -6.02 -4.13
C GLN A 48 1.29 -4.54 -4.39
N MET A 49 0.20 -3.78 -4.43
CA MET A 49 0.27 -2.32 -4.58
C MET A 49 0.75 -1.72 -3.25
N GLN A 50 1.68 -0.77 -3.31
CA GLN A 50 2.23 -0.09 -2.14
C GLN A 50 2.34 1.41 -2.40
N VAL A 51 2.20 2.21 -1.35
CA VAL A 51 2.50 3.65 -1.42
C VAL A 51 4.02 3.81 -1.46
N VAL A 52 4.52 4.38 -2.55
CA VAL A 52 5.96 4.58 -2.78
C VAL A 52 6.44 5.98 -2.41
N GLY A 53 5.53 6.92 -2.21
CA GLY A 53 5.88 8.26 -1.79
C GLY A 53 4.64 9.11 -1.51
N VAL A 54 4.84 10.17 -0.74
CA VAL A 54 3.81 11.17 -0.43
C VAL A 54 4.41 12.55 -0.65
N ALA A 55 3.71 13.38 -1.43
CA ALA A 55 4.06 14.77 -1.66
C ALA A 55 3.08 15.68 -0.91
N TYR A 56 3.60 16.62 -0.12
CA TYR A 56 2.82 17.59 0.66
C TYR A 56 3.70 18.82 0.95
N ASP A 57 3.12 20.02 1.01
CA ASP A 57 3.83 21.28 1.29
C ASP A 57 5.07 21.56 0.41
N GLY A 58 5.05 21.09 -0.83
CA GLY A 58 6.19 21.22 -1.76
C GLY A 58 7.34 20.25 -1.47
N GLU A 59 7.21 19.41 -0.44
CA GLU A 59 8.15 18.34 -0.12
C GLU A 59 7.67 17.00 -0.68
N MET A 60 8.60 16.06 -0.86
CA MET A 60 8.31 14.68 -1.24
C MET A 60 9.08 13.73 -0.32
N ALA A 61 8.36 12.81 0.31
CA ALA A 61 8.92 11.73 1.10
C ALA A 61 8.73 10.41 0.35
N GLU A 62 9.83 9.85 -0.14
CA GLU A 62 9.85 8.56 -0.85
C GLU A 62 10.07 7.39 0.10
N ARG A 63 9.42 6.26 -0.15
CA ARG A 63 9.54 5.04 0.65
C ARG A 63 11.00 4.62 0.80
N ASP A 64 11.32 4.04 1.96
CA ASP A 64 12.67 3.59 2.34
C ASP A 64 13.72 4.71 2.52
N THR A 65 13.30 5.98 2.52
CA THR A 65 14.15 7.13 2.89
C THR A 65 13.96 7.56 4.35
N ALA A 66 14.89 8.35 4.89
CA ALA A 66 14.73 8.97 6.20
C ALA A 66 13.51 9.90 6.28
N ALA A 67 13.19 10.60 5.18
CA ALA A 67 12.01 11.46 5.08
C ALA A 67 10.71 10.66 5.23
N TRP A 68 10.65 9.44 4.70
CA TRP A 68 9.50 8.54 4.87
C TRP A 68 9.29 8.10 6.31
N GLN A 69 10.37 7.69 6.99
CA GLN A 69 10.30 7.33 8.40
C GLN A 69 9.76 8.49 9.24
N LEU A 70 10.28 9.69 8.98
CA LEU A 70 9.85 10.91 9.66
C LEU A 70 8.39 11.26 9.34
N LEU A 71 7.96 11.13 8.08
CA LEU A 71 6.57 11.30 7.67
C LEU A 71 5.64 10.36 8.43
N CYS A 72 5.98 9.07 8.53
CA CYS A 72 5.16 8.09 9.25
C CYS A 72 4.97 8.47 10.73
N THR A 73 5.99 9.05 11.38
CA THR A 73 5.88 9.52 12.77
C THR A 73 5.10 10.83 12.94
N ARG A 74 4.84 11.56 11.86
CA ARG A 74 4.17 12.88 11.87
C ARG A 74 2.68 12.82 11.54
N LEU A 75 2.20 11.71 11.00
CA LEU A 75 0.78 11.55 10.67
C LEU A 75 -0.08 11.59 11.93
N LEU A 76 -1.06 12.50 11.98
CA LEU A 76 -2.08 12.56 13.03
C LEU A 76 -1.48 12.57 14.45
N GLN A 77 -0.42 13.35 14.67
CA GLN A 77 0.22 13.50 15.98
C GLN A 77 -0.75 14.06 17.03
N ASP A 78 -1.55 15.05 16.64
CA ASP A 78 -2.64 15.57 17.47
C ASP A 78 -3.96 14.95 17.01
N ARG A 79 -4.31 13.82 17.60
CA ARG A 79 -5.57 13.14 17.30
C ARG A 79 -6.77 13.96 17.79
N ASP A 80 -6.64 14.83 18.78
CA ASP A 80 -7.78 15.56 19.34
C ASP A 80 -8.04 16.90 18.66
N ALA A 81 -7.11 17.36 17.81
CA ALA A 81 -7.27 18.54 16.97
C ALA A 81 -8.61 18.56 16.23
N GLN A 82 -9.23 19.74 16.19
CA GLN A 82 -10.41 19.98 15.38
C GLN A 82 -10.02 20.06 13.90
N LEU A 83 -10.92 19.68 12.99
CA LEU A 83 -10.66 19.68 11.55
C LEU A 83 -10.07 20.99 11.00
N GLY A 84 -10.26 22.15 11.65
CA GLY A 84 -9.71 23.42 11.17
C GLY A 84 -8.22 23.64 11.43
N ASP A 85 -7.63 22.89 12.37
CA ASP A 85 -6.24 23.07 12.80
C ASP A 85 -5.30 22.02 12.20
N TRP A 86 -5.84 21.16 11.35
CA TRP A 86 -5.15 20.02 10.78
C TRP A 86 -4.15 20.43 9.70
N LYS A 87 -2.98 19.79 9.74
CA LYS A 87 -1.95 19.98 8.73
C LYS A 87 -2.30 19.20 7.46
N PRO A 88 -1.72 19.54 6.31
CA PRO A 88 -1.97 18.83 5.05
C PRO A 88 -1.77 17.32 5.15
N LEU A 89 -0.75 16.88 5.91
CA LEU A 89 -0.47 15.48 6.14
C LEU A 89 -1.60 14.74 6.89
N ASP A 90 -2.26 15.40 7.85
CA ASP A 90 -3.39 14.86 8.60
C ASP A 90 -4.61 14.65 7.69
N TRP A 91 -4.85 15.60 6.78
CA TRP A 91 -5.90 15.48 5.76
C TRP A 91 -5.65 14.32 4.79
N ILE A 92 -4.39 14.13 4.36
CA ILE A 92 -4.01 13.00 3.50
C ILE A 92 -4.29 11.68 4.23
N ALA A 93 -3.87 11.57 5.50
CA ALA A 93 -4.09 10.37 6.32
C ALA A 93 -5.57 10.04 6.50
N LEU A 94 -6.38 11.05 6.83
CA LEU A 94 -7.82 10.87 7.02
C LEU A 94 -8.54 10.53 5.72
N ASN A 95 -8.16 11.14 4.60
CA ASN A 95 -8.72 10.81 3.28
C ASN A 95 -8.40 9.36 2.91
N ALA A 96 -7.14 8.93 3.11
CA ALA A 96 -6.73 7.54 2.92
C ALA A 96 -7.55 6.57 3.78
N ALA A 97 -7.80 6.91 5.05
CA ALA A 97 -8.55 6.07 5.99
C ALA A 97 -10.05 5.98 5.66
N VAL A 98 -10.71 7.13 5.51
CA VAL A 98 -12.18 7.26 5.52
C VAL A 98 -12.79 7.22 4.13
N ASN A 99 -12.13 7.84 3.14
CA ASN A 99 -12.63 7.89 1.78
C ASN A 99 -12.22 6.63 1.01
N ALA A 100 -12.48 5.44 1.56
CA ALA A 100 -12.09 4.16 0.98
C ALA A 100 -13.17 3.08 1.20
N ALA A 101 -13.32 2.19 0.22
CA ALA A 101 -14.21 1.03 0.30
C ALA A 101 -13.45 -0.25 0.72
N ALA A 102 -12.13 -0.29 0.52
CA ALA A 102 -11.28 -1.40 0.97
C ALA A 102 -11.18 -1.50 2.51
N HIS A 103 -10.74 -2.65 2.99
CA HIS A 103 -10.37 -2.93 4.38
C HIS A 103 -9.20 -3.91 4.45
N LEU A 104 -8.54 -3.99 5.61
CA LEU A 104 -7.51 -4.99 5.88
C LEU A 104 -8.14 -6.18 6.60
N GLU A 105 -7.84 -7.39 6.15
CA GLU A 105 -8.22 -8.64 6.82
C GLU A 105 -6.98 -9.37 7.33
N ASN A 106 -7.08 -10.00 8.49
CA ASN A 106 -6.03 -10.88 8.99
C ASN A 106 -6.19 -12.27 8.37
N LYS A 107 -5.20 -12.69 7.57
CA LYS A 107 -5.08 -14.02 7.01
C LYS A 107 -3.77 -14.64 7.49
N ASP A 108 -3.86 -15.69 8.29
CA ASP A 108 -2.72 -16.44 8.84
C ASP A 108 -1.67 -15.55 9.55
N GLY A 109 -2.14 -14.53 10.29
CA GLY A 109 -1.27 -13.59 11.02
C GLY A 109 -0.72 -12.44 10.17
N ARG A 110 -1.08 -12.36 8.88
CA ARG A 110 -0.71 -11.26 7.99
C ARG A 110 -1.94 -10.43 7.65
N LEU A 111 -1.83 -9.11 7.79
CA LEU A 111 -2.85 -8.20 7.26
C LEU A 111 -2.74 -8.12 5.74
N VAL A 112 -3.84 -8.41 5.07
CA VAL A 112 -3.96 -8.41 3.61
C VAL A 112 -5.09 -7.46 3.20
N PRO A 113 -4.87 -6.56 2.25
CA PRO A 113 -5.93 -5.69 1.75
C PRO A 113 -6.99 -6.48 0.97
N VAL A 114 -8.25 -6.18 1.24
CA VAL A 114 -9.42 -6.69 0.52
C VAL A 114 -10.18 -5.51 -0.09
N GLY A 115 -10.53 -5.63 -1.37
CA GLY A 115 -11.13 -4.57 -2.16
C GLY A 115 -10.16 -4.01 -3.20
N ASN A 116 -10.26 -2.71 -3.48
CA ASN A 116 -9.41 -2.04 -4.46
C ASN A 116 -7.94 -2.02 -4.01
N SER A 117 -7.02 -2.41 -4.88
CA SER A 117 -5.59 -2.53 -4.57
C SER A 117 -4.94 -1.22 -4.14
N THR A 118 -5.29 -0.09 -4.77
CA THR A 118 -4.78 1.23 -4.41
C THR A 118 -5.28 1.68 -3.04
N GLU A 119 -6.57 1.44 -2.75
CA GLU A 119 -7.12 1.76 -1.43
C GLU A 119 -6.51 0.88 -0.34
N GLY A 120 -6.34 -0.40 -0.62
CA GLY A 120 -5.66 -1.34 0.26
C GLY A 120 -4.24 -0.91 0.59
N ALA A 121 -3.49 -0.44 -0.41
CA ALA A 121 -2.14 0.09 -0.24
C ALA A 121 -2.10 1.32 0.70
N LEU A 122 -3.07 2.23 0.57
CA LEU A 122 -3.20 3.39 1.45
C LEU A 122 -3.49 2.96 2.90
N LEU A 123 -4.39 2.00 3.12
CA LEU A 123 -4.68 1.48 4.47
C LEU A 123 -3.49 0.75 5.07
N GLN A 124 -2.74 0.00 4.25
CA GLN A 124 -1.53 -0.68 4.70
C GLN A 124 -0.45 0.33 5.10
N TRP A 125 -0.28 1.42 4.33
CA TRP A 125 0.62 2.51 4.70
C TRP A 125 0.24 3.14 6.05
N LEU A 126 -1.04 3.41 6.30
CA LEU A 126 -1.49 3.92 7.60
C LEU A 126 -1.17 2.96 8.75
N HIS A 127 -1.41 1.66 8.54
CA HIS A 127 -1.07 0.64 9.53
C HIS A 127 0.45 0.55 9.77
N GLU A 128 1.27 0.61 8.72
CA GLU A 128 2.75 0.68 8.83
C GLU A 128 3.22 1.91 9.62
N ALA A 129 2.48 3.01 9.55
CA ALA A 129 2.73 4.22 10.33
C ALA A 129 2.20 4.16 11.78
N GLY A 130 1.62 3.03 12.21
CA GLY A 130 1.04 2.88 13.55
C GLY A 130 -0.33 3.54 13.73
N LEU A 131 -1.04 3.83 12.63
CA LEU A 131 -2.38 4.38 12.65
C LEU A 131 -3.43 3.30 12.42
N GLU A 132 -4.31 3.12 13.41
CA GLU A 132 -5.48 2.25 13.30
C GLU A 132 -6.61 2.99 12.56
N TYR A 133 -6.71 2.77 11.25
CA TYR A 133 -7.66 3.47 10.39
C TYR A 133 -9.14 3.22 10.79
N GLN A 134 -9.42 2.10 11.48
CA GLN A 134 -10.76 1.79 11.97
C GLN A 134 -11.25 2.82 13.00
N GLU A 135 -10.35 3.33 13.85
CA GLU A 135 -10.67 4.39 14.82
C GLU A 135 -11.09 5.68 14.10
N LEU A 136 -10.37 6.04 13.02
CA LEU A 136 -10.69 7.19 12.19
C LEU A 136 -12.03 7.02 11.49
N ARG A 137 -12.34 5.82 10.97
CA ARG A 137 -13.65 5.52 10.36
C ARG A 137 -14.80 5.56 11.38
N LEU A 138 -14.56 5.16 12.62
CA LEU A 138 -15.56 5.25 13.69
C LEU A 138 -15.82 6.71 14.09
N ARG A 139 -14.76 7.51 14.19
CA ARG A 139 -14.84 8.93 14.57
C ARG A 139 -15.42 9.81 13.46
N PHE A 140 -15.01 9.59 12.22
CA PHE A 140 -15.39 10.40 11.06
C PHE A 140 -16.23 9.58 10.08
N ARG A 141 -17.38 9.08 10.53
CA ARG A 141 -18.31 8.34 9.65
C ARG A 141 -18.79 9.26 8.51
N PRO A 142 -18.67 8.82 7.24
CA PRO A 142 -19.19 9.59 6.11
C PRO A 142 -20.71 9.78 6.23
N LEU A 143 -21.17 11.03 6.11
CA LEU A 143 -22.58 11.38 5.94
C LEU A 143 -23.08 11.01 4.54
N TYR A 144 -22.19 11.16 3.55
CA TYR A 144 -22.46 10.83 2.16
C TYR A 144 -21.17 10.33 1.52
N GLN A 145 -21.29 9.33 0.64
CA GLN A 145 -20.15 8.78 -0.08
C GLN A 145 -20.57 8.48 -1.52
N VAL A 146 -19.77 8.94 -2.47
CA VAL A 146 -19.91 8.59 -3.88
C VAL A 146 -18.64 7.90 -4.32
N HIS A 147 -18.77 6.62 -4.63
CA HIS A 147 -17.67 5.79 -5.10
C HIS A 147 -17.09 6.29 -6.42
N PHE A 148 -15.89 5.79 -6.71
CA PHE A 148 -15.20 6.08 -7.96
C PHE A 148 -16.00 5.55 -9.15
N THR A 149 -16.12 6.38 -10.20
CA THR A 149 -16.60 5.97 -11.52
C THR A 149 -15.66 6.49 -12.59
N SER A 150 -15.53 5.78 -13.72
CA SER A 150 -14.68 6.21 -14.84
C SER A 150 -15.10 7.55 -15.45
N GLU A 151 -16.38 7.90 -15.33
CA GLU A 151 -16.93 9.20 -15.75
C GLU A 151 -16.49 10.34 -14.83
N ARG A 152 -16.56 10.15 -13.50
CA ARG A 152 -16.20 11.20 -12.53
C ARG A 152 -14.70 11.27 -12.26
N LYS A 153 -13.97 10.17 -12.50
CA LYS A 153 -12.54 9.95 -12.22
C LYS A 153 -12.11 10.28 -10.78
N ARG A 154 -13.06 10.20 -9.84
CA ARG A 154 -12.85 10.52 -8.42
C ARG A 154 -13.86 9.82 -7.52
N MET A 155 -13.45 9.62 -6.28
CA MET A 155 -14.28 9.23 -5.15
C MET A 155 -14.39 10.40 -4.17
N THR A 156 -15.57 10.58 -3.59
CA THR A 156 -15.87 11.72 -2.70
C THR A 156 -16.62 11.24 -1.46
N SER A 157 -16.21 11.68 -0.28
CA SER A 157 -16.91 11.43 0.98
C SER A 157 -17.11 12.74 1.73
N VAL A 158 -18.28 12.95 2.32
CA VAL A 158 -18.58 14.10 3.19
C VAL A 158 -18.57 13.62 4.63
N ILE A 159 -17.74 14.22 5.47
CA ILE A 159 -17.65 13.92 6.90
C ILE A 159 -18.10 15.12 7.74
N ARG A 160 -18.35 14.88 9.02
CA ARG A 160 -18.72 15.91 9.99
C ARG A 160 -18.00 15.70 11.32
N GLN A 161 -17.54 16.80 11.91
CA GLN A 161 -17.05 16.86 13.29
C GLN A 161 -17.69 18.08 13.98
N GLY A 162 -18.54 17.84 14.98
CA GLY A 162 -19.40 18.90 15.53
C GLY A 162 -20.27 19.52 14.45
N ASP A 163 -20.25 20.86 14.34
CA ASP A 163 -20.99 21.61 13.31
C ASP A 163 -20.23 21.77 11.99
N ARG A 164 -18.94 21.41 11.95
CA ARG A 164 -18.12 21.53 10.75
C ARG A 164 -18.29 20.33 9.84
N ARG A 165 -18.34 20.58 8.53
CA ARG A 165 -18.35 19.55 7.48
C ARG A 165 -17.08 19.69 6.65
N ALA A 166 -16.57 18.56 6.20
CA ALA A 166 -15.43 18.51 5.29
C ALA A 166 -15.70 17.52 4.16
N VAL A 167 -15.12 17.80 2.99
CA VAL A 167 -15.21 16.94 1.81
C VAL A 167 -13.85 16.31 1.60
N LEU A 168 -13.80 14.97 1.67
CA LEU A 168 -12.66 14.17 1.32
C LEU A 168 -12.80 13.74 -0.14
N MET A 169 -11.75 13.92 -0.94
CA MET A 169 -11.75 13.59 -2.35
C MET A 169 -10.44 12.92 -2.76
N LYS A 170 -10.52 11.87 -3.57
CA LYS A 170 -9.36 11.22 -4.18
C LYS A 170 -9.67 10.82 -5.61
N GLY A 171 -8.67 10.82 -6.48
CA GLY A 171 -8.86 10.62 -7.92
C GLY A 171 -7.59 10.95 -8.69
N ALA A 172 -7.73 11.05 -10.02
CA ALA A 172 -6.63 11.44 -10.88
C ALA A 172 -6.17 12.88 -10.57
N PRO A 173 -4.85 13.14 -10.37
CA PRO A 173 -4.35 14.44 -9.93
C PRO A 173 -4.82 15.61 -10.79
N GLU A 174 -4.79 15.48 -12.12
CA GLU A 174 -5.20 16.53 -13.05
C GLU A 174 -6.68 16.94 -12.87
N TRP A 175 -7.56 15.98 -12.58
CA TRP A 175 -8.99 16.23 -12.34
C TRP A 175 -9.28 16.87 -10.98
N LEU A 176 -8.44 16.56 -9.99
CA LEU A 176 -8.52 17.16 -8.67
C LEU A 176 -8.00 18.60 -8.69
N LEU A 177 -6.86 18.83 -9.34
CA LEU A 177 -6.21 20.14 -9.41
C LEU A 177 -7.11 21.20 -10.08
N GLU A 178 -7.85 20.84 -11.12
CA GLU A 178 -8.86 21.72 -11.75
C GLU A 178 -9.97 22.19 -10.78
N ARG A 179 -10.13 21.51 -9.64
CA ARG A 179 -11.18 21.78 -8.64
C ARG A 179 -10.63 22.39 -7.35
N CYS A 180 -9.32 22.56 -7.26
CA CYS A 180 -8.66 23.23 -6.15
C CYS A 180 -8.35 24.68 -6.53
N ALA A 181 -8.64 25.61 -5.64
CA ALA A 181 -8.33 27.03 -5.82
C ALA A 181 -7.27 27.54 -4.84
N HIS A 182 -6.91 26.73 -3.84
CA HIS A 182 -6.01 27.04 -2.73
C HIS A 182 -5.22 25.80 -2.34
#